data_AF-A0A7Z9ES14-F1
#
_entry.id   AF-A0A7Z9ES14-F1
#
_cell.length_a   1.000
_cell.length_b   1.000
_cell.length_c   1.000
_cell.angle_alpha   90.00
_cell.angle_beta   90.00
_cell.angle_gamma   90.00
#
_symmetry.space_group_name_H-M   'P 1'
#
loop_
_entity.id
_entity.type
_entity.pdbx_description
1 polymer ?
#
loop_
_entity_poly.entity_id
_entity_poly.type
_entity_poly.pdbx_seq_one_letter_code
_entity_poly.pdbx_strand_id
1 'polypeptide(L)'
;MSDAIAVMPRKNLTPVEREFLKKGNRMMLDKPNGRMGSAALMDIVADWHGSRAVQGFEQYAKAWIIQGGAKSKAAHQLLCELFGLDTDPTPRRAA
;
A
#
# COMPACT_ATOMS: atom_id res chain seq x y z
N MET A 1 -2.54 32.32 -23.24
CA MET A 1 -2.21 31.63 -21.98
C MET A 1 -1.98 30.19 -22.34
N SER A 2 -0.75 29.69 -22.23
CA SER A 2 -0.47 28.29 -22.52
C SER A 2 -0.82 27.48 -21.28
N ASP A 3 -1.84 26.64 -21.36
CA ASP A 3 -2.10 25.61 -20.35
C ASP A 3 -0.93 24.64 -20.33
N ALA A 4 0.05 24.93 -19.46
CA ALA A 4 1.07 23.97 -19.09
C ALA A 4 0.35 22.85 -18.32
N ILE A 5 -0.10 21.81 -19.02
CA ILE A 5 -0.54 20.57 -18.39
C ILE A 5 0.66 20.08 -17.58
N ALA A 6 0.60 20.24 -16.26
CA ALA A 6 1.62 19.76 -15.37
C ALA A 6 1.73 18.24 -15.55
N VAL A 7 2.77 17.81 -16.25
CA VAL A 7 3.04 16.39 -16.49
C VAL A 7 3.30 15.76 -15.13
N MET A 8 2.35 14.96 -14.64
CA MET A 8 2.56 14.20 -13.41
C MET A 8 3.77 13.27 -13.59
N PRO A 9 4.61 13.09 -12.56
CA PRO A 9 5.71 12.13 -12.60
C PRO A 9 5.16 10.76 -13.01
N ARG A 10 5.79 10.12 -13.99
CA ARG A 10 5.42 8.75 -14.39
C ARG A 10 5.76 7.80 -13.25
N LYS A 11 4.75 7.49 -12.43
CA LYS A 11 4.85 6.48 -11.38
C LYS A 11 5.08 5.12 -12.00
N ASN A 12 6.22 4.52 -11.68
CA ASN A 12 6.58 3.19 -12.14
C ASN A 12 7.03 2.38 -10.94
N LEU A 13 6.45 1.20 -10.79
CA LEU A 13 6.98 0.21 -9.86
C LEU A 13 8.39 -0.19 -10.33
N THR A 14 9.33 -0.16 -9.40
CA THR A 14 10.66 -0.74 -9.59
C THR A 14 10.57 -2.26 -9.80
N PRO A 15 11.58 -2.92 -10.37
CA PRO A 15 11.59 -4.38 -10.52
C PRO A 15 11.36 -5.10 -9.18
N VAL A 16 11.93 -4.59 -8.09
CA VAL A 16 11.79 -5.15 -6.74
C VAL A 16 10.34 -5.02 -6.26
N GLU A 17 9.72 -3.85 -6.40
CA GLU A 17 8.31 -3.64 -5.99
C GLU A 17 7.34 -4.51 -6.81
N ARG A 18 7.61 -4.73 -8.11
CA ARG A 18 6.80 -5.64 -8.94
C ARG A 18 6.87 -7.07 -8.43
N GLU A 19 8.07 -7.56 -8.11
CA GLU A 19 8.24 -8.91 -7.58
C GLU A 19 7.66 -9.06 -6.17
N PHE A 20 7.84 -8.05 -5.32
CA PHE A 20 7.20 -7.97 -4.01
C PHE A 20 5.67 -8.08 -4.14
N LEU A 21 5.05 -7.30 -5.03
CA LEU A 21 3.60 -7.33 -5.23
C LEU A 21 3.10 -8.68 -5.76
N LYS A 22 3.80 -9.28 -6.73
CA LYS A 22 3.43 -10.60 -7.27
C LYS A 22 3.49 -11.68 -6.19
N LYS A 23 4.60 -11.74 -5.45
CA LYS A 23 4.80 -12.75 -4.40
C LYS A 23 3.90 -12.52 -3.20
N GLY A 24 3.79 -11.26 -2.75
CA GLY A 24 2.93 -10.86 -1.64
C GLY A 24 1.47 -11.17 -1.90
N ASN A 25 0.96 -10.85 -3.11
CA ASN A 25 -0.41 -11.18 -3.47
C ASN A 25 -0.66 -12.70 -3.52
N ARG A 26 0.29 -13.48 -4.07
CA ARG A 26 0.21 -14.96 -4.08
C ARG A 26 0.16 -15.52 -2.67
N MET A 27 1.09 -15.10 -1.81
CA MET A 27 1.18 -15.52 -0.40
C MET A 27 -0.09 -15.16 0.38
N MET A 28 -0.71 -14.01 0.10
CA MET A 28 -1.96 -13.63 0.74
C MET A 28 -3.07 -14.64 0.44
N LEU A 29 -3.18 -15.16 -0.78
CA LEU A 29 -4.25 -16.10 -1.16
C LEU A 29 -4.21 -17.42 -0.38
N ASP A 30 -3.04 -17.79 0.16
CA ASP A 30 -2.86 -18.99 0.98
C ASP A 30 -3.27 -18.78 2.46
N LYS A 31 -3.49 -17.53 2.88
CA LYS A 31 -3.81 -17.18 4.26
C LYS A 31 -5.33 -17.17 4.54
N PRO A 32 -5.75 -17.43 5.79
CA PRO A 32 -7.11 -17.13 6.22
C PRO A 32 -7.47 -15.67 5.93
N ASN A 33 -8.65 -15.43 5.35
CA ASN A 33 -9.09 -14.10 4.88
C ASN A 33 -8.19 -13.46 3.81
N GLY A 34 -7.34 -14.27 3.14
CA GLY A 34 -6.39 -13.84 2.12
C GLY A 34 -6.96 -12.99 0.99
N ARG A 35 -8.19 -13.31 0.57
CA ARG A 35 -8.92 -12.54 -0.45
C ARG A 35 -9.15 -11.09 -0.03
N MET A 36 -9.38 -10.83 1.26
CA MET A 36 -9.56 -9.48 1.79
C MET A 36 -8.24 -8.69 1.77
N GLY A 37 -7.13 -9.34 2.14
CA GLY A 37 -5.80 -8.74 2.06
C GLY A 37 -5.41 -8.44 0.61
N SER A 38 -5.66 -9.38 -0.31
CA SER A 38 -5.40 -9.23 -1.75
C SER A 38 -6.21 -8.07 -2.36
N ALA A 39 -7.50 -7.96 -2.02
CA ALA A 39 -8.32 -6.83 -2.45
C ALA A 39 -7.76 -5.49 -1.94
N ALA A 40 -7.39 -5.42 -0.65
CA ALA A 40 -6.81 -4.21 -0.08
C ALA A 40 -5.42 -3.87 -0.67
N LEU A 41 -4.62 -4.87 -1.05
CA LEU A 41 -3.36 -4.66 -1.75
C LEU A 41 -3.58 -4.02 -3.13
N MET A 42 -4.65 -4.40 -3.84
CA MET A 42 -5.03 -3.77 -5.09
C MET A 42 -5.54 -2.33 -4.89
N ASP A 43 -6.31 -2.08 -3.83
CA ASP A 43 -6.74 -0.72 -3.44
C ASP A 43 -5.50 0.19 -3.26
N ILE A 44 -4.45 -0.27 -2.58
CA ILE A 44 -3.19 0.49 -2.42
C ILE A 44 -2.54 0.83 -3.78
N VAL A 45 -2.46 -0.14 -4.70
CA VAL A 45 -1.84 0.06 -6.02
C VAL A 45 -2.64 1.07 -6.84
N ALA A 46 -3.97 0.95 -6.84
CA ALA A 46 -4.87 1.88 -7.53
C ALA A 46 -4.75 3.30 -6.96
N ASP A 47 -4.80 3.44 -5.63
CA ASP A 47 -4.71 4.73 -4.94
C ASP A 47 -3.33 5.38 -5.13
N TRP A 48 -2.24 4.60 -5.10
CA TRP A 48 -0.91 5.11 -5.39
C TRP A 48 -0.82 5.68 -6.80
N HIS A 49 -1.35 4.97 -7.80
CA HIS A 49 -1.36 5.44 -9.18
C HIS A 49 -2.24 6.68 -9.37
N GLY A 50 -3.38 6.76 -8.68
CA GLY A 50 -4.29 7.93 -8.72
C GLY A 50 -3.80 9.13 -7.92
N SER A 51 -2.90 8.93 -6.96
CA SER A 51 -2.39 9.98 -6.09
C SER A 51 -1.37 10.91 -6.78
N ARG A 52 -1.27 12.16 -6.32
CA ARG A 52 -0.17 13.09 -6.68
C ARG A 52 1.09 12.92 -5.82
N ALA A 53 1.10 11.96 -4.89
CA ALA A 53 2.23 11.77 -4.00
C ALA A 53 3.51 11.43 -4.79
N VAL A 54 4.62 12.08 -4.43
CA VAL A 54 5.94 11.92 -5.08
C VAL A 54 6.69 10.69 -4.57
N GLN A 55 6.31 10.20 -3.39
CA GLN A 55 6.90 9.04 -2.76
C GLN A 55 6.76 7.74 -3.59
N GLY A 56 7.76 6.87 -3.45
CA GLY A 56 7.77 5.53 -4.01
C GLY A 56 6.63 4.65 -3.47
N PHE A 57 6.38 3.51 -4.10
CA PHE A 57 5.22 2.69 -3.79
C PHE A 57 5.28 2.15 -2.36
N GLU A 58 6.42 1.63 -1.90
CA GLU A 58 6.53 1.07 -0.55
C GLU A 58 6.22 2.11 0.54
N GLN A 59 6.77 3.33 0.41
CA GLN A 59 6.53 4.41 1.37
C GLN A 59 5.06 4.85 1.36
N TYR A 60 4.46 4.94 0.16
CA TYR A 60 3.03 5.22 0.02
C TYR A 60 2.18 4.16 0.71
N ALA A 61 2.46 2.88 0.44
CA ALA A 61 1.71 1.75 0.97
C ALA A 61 1.74 1.72 2.50
N LYS A 62 2.93 1.90 3.11
CA LYS A 62 3.06 1.95 4.57
C LYS A 62 2.23 3.08 5.17
N ALA A 63 2.29 4.27 4.57
CA ALA A 63 1.49 5.41 5.01
C ALA A 63 -0.03 5.14 4.87
N TRP A 64 -0.45 4.57 3.74
CA TRP A 64 -1.84 4.20 3.47
C TRP A 64 -2.39 3.20 4.51
N ILE A 65 -1.57 2.20 4.89
CA ILE A 65 -1.95 1.20 5.90
C ILE A 65 -2.10 1.85 7.28
N ILE A 66 -1.13 2.66 7.70
CA ILE A 66 -1.13 3.37 8.99
C ILE A 66 -2.30 4.35 9.11
N GLN A 67 -2.69 4.99 8.00
CA GLN A 67 -3.83 5.90 7.93
C GLN A 67 -5.19 5.17 7.94
N GLY A 68 -5.21 3.83 7.96
CA GLY A 68 -6.42 3.05 8.03
C GLY A 68 -7.14 2.87 6.70
N GLY A 69 -6.42 2.88 5.57
CA GLY A 69 -7.02 2.66 4.25
C GLY A 69 -7.69 1.28 4.08
N ALA A 70 -7.29 0.29 4.89
CA ALA A 70 -7.87 -1.04 4.86
C ALA A 70 -9.28 -1.06 5.49
N LYS A 71 -10.29 -1.48 4.71
CA LYS A 71 -11.70 -1.51 5.11
C LYS A 71 -12.05 -2.60 6.13
N SER A 72 -11.14 -3.53 6.42
CA SER A 72 -11.37 -4.59 7.41
C SER A 72 -10.13 -4.81 8.28
N LYS A 73 -10.37 -5.19 9.54
CA LYS A 73 -9.29 -5.51 10.50
C LYS A 73 -8.39 -6.64 10.00
N ALA A 74 -8.98 -7.67 9.39
CA ALA A 74 -8.24 -8.79 8.84
C ALA A 74 -7.31 -8.36 7.68
N ALA A 75 -7.80 -7.51 6.76
CA ALA A 75 -6.97 -6.98 5.68
C ALA A 75 -5.84 -6.09 6.22
N HIS A 76 -6.14 -5.24 7.21
CA HIS A 76 -5.13 -4.41 7.87
C HIS A 76 -3.99 -5.25 8.48
N GLN A 77 -4.33 -6.30 9.24
CA GLN A 77 -3.32 -7.19 9.84
C GLN A 77 -2.45 -7.89 8.79
N LEU A 78 -3.07 -8.43 7.73
CA LEU A 78 -2.35 -9.08 6.64
C LEU A 78 -1.40 -8.11 5.91
N LEU A 79 -1.82 -6.85 5.75
CA LEU A 79 -1.00 -5.81 5.16
C LEU A 79 0.14 -5.39 6.08
N CYS A 80 -0.10 -5.22 7.38
CA CYS A 80 0.96 -4.92 8.34
C CYS A 80 2.03 -6.02 8.33
N GLU A 81 1.61 -7.29 8.35
CA GLU A 81 2.54 -8.41 8.25
C GLU A 81 3.32 -8.39 6.92
N LEU A 82 2.65 -8.17 5.79
CA LEU A 82 3.28 -8.14 4.47
C LEU A 82 4.32 -7.00 4.34
N PHE A 83 4.05 -5.84 4.93
CA PHE A 83 4.91 -4.66 4.85
C PHE A 83 5.87 -4.50 6.05
N GLY A 84 5.89 -5.48 6.97
CA GLY A 84 6.73 -5.44 8.18
C GLY A 84 6.38 -4.26 9.11
N LEU A 85 5.12 -3.87 9.16
CA LEU A 85 4.61 -2.86 10.08
C LEU A 85 4.22 -3.50 11.41
N ASP A 86 4.47 -2.78 12.49
CA ASP A 86 3.97 -3.19 13.79
C ASP A 86 2.44 -3.17 13.81
N THR A 87 1.85 -4.28 14.25
CA THR A 87 0.41 -4.44 14.40
C THR A 87 -0.09 -3.90 15.73
N ASP A 88 0.82 -3.60 16.66
CA ASP A 88 0.44 -3.03 17.95
C ASP A 88 0.17 -1.53 17.77
N PRO A 89 -1.04 -1.03 18.12
CA PRO A 89 -1.26 0.39 18.30
C PRO A 89 -0.52 0.86 19.55
N THR A 90 0.82 0.77 19.57
CA THR A 90 1.58 1.50 20.57
C THR A 90 1.26 2.97 20.30
N PRO A 91 0.61 3.69 21.23
CA PRO A 91 0.22 5.07 21.01
C PRO A 91 1.48 5.80 20.60
N ARG A 92 1.42 6.50 19.47
CA ARG A 92 2.47 7.45 19.06
C ARG A 92 2.74 8.29 20.29
N ARG A 93 3.86 8.05 20.99
CA ARG A 93 4.23 8.82 22.17
C ARG A 93 4.22 10.26 21.69
N ALA A 94 3.30 11.05 22.24
CA ALA A 94 3.37 12.48 22.15
C ALA A 94 4.74 12.87 22.69
N ALA A 95 5.59 13.37 21.81
CA ALA A 95 6.85 14.01 22.12
C ALA A 95 6.94 15.23 21.18
#